data_AF-A0A7V0IFZ5-F1
#
_entry.id   AF-A0A7V0IFZ5-F1
#
_cell.length_a   1.000
_cell.length_b   1.000
_cell.length_c   1.000
_cell.angle_alpha   90.00
_cell.angle_beta   90.00
_cell.angle_gamma   90.00
#
_symmetry.space_group_name_H-M   'P 1'
#
loop_
_entity.id
_entity.type
_entity.pdbx_description
1 polymer ?
#
loop_
_entity_poly.entity_id
_entity_poly.type
_entity_poly.pdbx_seq_one_letter_code
_entity_poly.pdbx_strand_id
1 'polypeptide(L)'
;MGKTIIEKIFAAHTDKKDPQPGDVVWLNIDVRSARDFGGPNVIKHLEKYFPENPVIDPSRTVFTFDTVAPANNIPYAINQQRVRVFARKHGVPLYDVNRGIGTHTLLEEGWVRPGMTAVGTDSHYNILGAIGAFGQGMGDRDIAFAFATGKVWFEVPPTVRINVEGMPKNPLVTPKDFVLSLLRRFGSHGLLGRVVELYGDYPQSLDLAGRITVASMGTELGLISIIFPPDEKIERELNEFSAPRFEYEPFVADPDAKYEQEFTVDVTDLEPLLAAPFSPDNVHP
;
A
#
# COMPACT_ATOMS: atom_id res chain seq x y z
N MET A 1 2.99 20.21 17.71
CA MET A 1 3.43 18.88 18.17
C MET A 1 3.95 18.18 16.93
N GLY A 2 5.12 17.53 17.00
CA GLY A 2 5.63 16.80 15.85
C GLY A 2 4.65 15.74 15.37
N LYS A 3 4.63 15.51 14.05
CA LYS A 3 3.76 14.57 13.35
C LYS A 3 4.54 13.39 12.78
N THR A 4 3.93 12.23 12.82
CA THR A 4 4.40 11.02 12.12
C THR A 4 4.23 11.19 10.60
N ILE A 5 4.82 10.30 9.81
CA ILE A 5 4.70 10.31 8.35
C ILE A 5 3.24 10.22 7.94
N ILE A 6 2.48 9.29 8.54
CA ILE A 6 1.07 9.10 8.18
C ILE A 6 0.21 10.31 8.55
N GLU A 7 0.47 10.96 9.70
CA GLU A 7 -0.23 12.19 10.08
C GLU A 7 0.05 13.33 9.10
N LYS A 8 1.28 13.44 8.59
CA LYS A 8 1.63 14.42 7.56
C LYS A 8 0.97 14.13 6.22
N ILE A 9 0.99 12.86 5.77
CA ILE A 9 0.27 12.42 4.57
C ILE A 9 -1.21 12.76 4.72
N PHE A 10 -1.83 12.41 5.84
CA PHE A 10 -3.26 12.69 6.04
C PHE A 10 -3.55 14.19 6.08
N ALA A 11 -2.73 14.99 6.75
CA ALA A 11 -2.86 16.44 6.81
C ALA A 11 -2.75 17.12 5.43
N ALA A 12 -1.90 16.58 4.53
CA ALA A 12 -1.77 17.09 3.17
C ALA A 12 -2.97 16.74 2.27
N HIS A 13 -3.73 15.70 2.61
CA HIS A 13 -4.80 15.14 1.78
C HIS A 13 -6.21 15.32 2.38
N THR A 14 -6.37 16.15 3.41
CA THR A 14 -7.68 16.41 4.03
C THR A 14 -7.92 17.90 4.27
N ASP A 15 -9.20 18.30 4.30
CA ASP A 15 -9.59 19.67 4.64
C ASP A 15 -9.44 19.98 6.14
N LYS A 16 -9.24 18.95 6.97
CA LYS A 16 -8.96 19.10 8.39
C LYS A 16 -7.53 19.60 8.59
N LYS A 17 -7.37 20.80 9.16
CA LYS A 17 -6.06 21.46 9.35
C LYS A 17 -5.06 20.66 10.19
N ASP A 18 -5.55 19.88 11.15
CA ASP A 18 -4.71 19.13 12.07
C ASP A 18 -5.39 17.80 12.43
N PRO A 19 -5.35 16.79 11.53
CA PRO A 19 -5.88 15.47 11.83
C PRO A 19 -5.03 14.80 12.92
N GLN A 20 -5.68 14.17 13.89
CA GLN A 20 -5.07 13.42 14.98
C GLN A 20 -5.54 11.97 14.94
N PRO A 21 -4.76 11.00 15.47
CA PRO A 21 -5.19 9.62 15.58
C PRO A 21 -6.58 9.49 16.21
N GLY A 22 -7.45 8.68 15.58
CA GLY A 22 -8.86 8.51 15.95
C GLY A 22 -9.83 9.51 15.31
N ASP A 23 -9.34 10.57 14.66
CA ASP A 23 -10.19 11.46 13.89
C ASP A 23 -10.72 10.78 12.63
N VAL A 24 -12.01 10.94 12.33
CA VAL A 24 -12.59 10.54 11.04
C VAL A 24 -12.53 11.71 10.06
N VAL A 25 -11.84 11.51 8.93
CA VAL A 25 -11.60 12.54 7.91
C VAL A 25 -11.98 12.06 6.53
N TRP A 26 -12.38 12.98 5.66
CA TRP A 26 -12.40 12.73 4.21
C TRP A 26 -10.98 12.95 3.67
N LEU A 27 -10.44 11.91 3.03
CA LEU A 27 -9.11 11.92 2.44
C LEU A 27 -9.24 11.95 0.92
N ASN A 28 -8.61 12.95 0.29
CA ASN A 28 -8.42 12.99 -1.15
C ASN A 28 -7.46 11.88 -1.54
N ILE A 29 -7.80 11.12 -2.59
CA ILE A 29 -7.02 9.97 -3.02
C ILE A 29 -6.30 10.30 -4.31
N ASP A 30 -4.97 10.22 -4.34
CA ASP A 30 -4.20 10.54 -5.54
C ASP A 30 -4.38 9.54 -6.66
N VAL A 31 -4.43 8.25 -6.33
CA VAL A 31 -4.57 7.15 -7.29
C VAL A 31 -5.65 6.18 -6.82
N ARG A 32 -6.62 5.89 -7.68
CA ARG A 32 -7.63 4.86 -7.42
C ARG A 32 -7.47 3.73 -8.42
N SER A 33 -7.37 2.50 -7.96
CA SER A 33 -7.38 1.35 -8.86
C SER A 33 -8.45 0.33 -8.51
N ALA A 34 -8.86 -0.43 -9.51
CA ALA A 34 -9.61 -1.66 -9.28
C ALA A 34 -8.95 -2.74 -10.09
N ARG A 35 -8.64 -3.85 -9.43
CA ARG A 35 -7.99 -4.97 -10.08
C ARG A 35 -8.97 -6.09 -10.37
N ASP A 36 -8.70 -6.77 -11.46
CA ASP A 36 -9.21 -8.08 -11.78
C ASP A 36 -10.70 -8.34 -11.44
N PHE A 37 -11.02 -9.29 -10.55
CA PHE A 37 -12.39 -9.62 -10.14
C PHE A 37 -13.10 -8.49 -9.36
N GLY A 38 -12.36 -7.55 -8.76
CA GLY A 38 -12.91 -6.37 -8.10
C GLY A 38 -13.43 -5.34 -9.10
N GLY A 39 -12.72 -5.16 -10.23
CA GLY A 39 -13.09 -4.25 -11.32
C GLY A 39 -14.55 -4.31 -11.79
N PRO A 40 -15.10 -5.47 -12.19
CA PRO A 40 -16.49 -5.57 -12.66
C PRO A 40 -17.51 -5.25 -11.56
N ASN A 41 -17.20 -5.51 -10.28
CA ASN A 41 -18.09 -5.15 -9.17
C ASN A 41 -18.06 -3.65 -8.88
N VAL A 42 -16.88 -3.02 -8.93
CA VAL A 42 -16.74 -1.56 -8.90
C VAL A 42 -17.59 -0.92 -10.00
N ILE A 43 -17.47 -1.40 -11.25
CA ILE A 43 -18.28 -0.92 -12.38
C ILE A 43 -19.77 -1.08 -12.14
N LYS A 44 -20.20 -2.24 -11.61
CA LYS A 44 -21.61 -2.47 -11.26
C LYS A 44 -22.11 -1.45 -10.23
N HIS A 45 -21.29 -1.07 -9.26
CA HIS A 45 -21.65 -0.05 -8.27
C HIS A 45 -21.66 1.35 -8.87
N LEU A 46 -20.71 1.68 -9.74
CA LEU A 46 -20.69 2.94 -10.48
C LEU A 46 -21.93 3.12 -11.35
N GLU A 47 -22.29 2.12 -12.15
CA GLU A 47 -23.48 2.15 -13.01
C GLU A 47 -24.78 2.28 -12.20
N LYS A 48 -24.82 1.74 -10.98
CA LYS A 48 -26.01 1.78 -10.12
C LYS A 48 -26.15 3.10 -9.37
N TYR A 49 -25.07 3.61 -8.78
CA TYR A 49 -25.11 4.71 -7.82
C TYR A 49 -24.55 6.03 -8.37
N PHE A 50 -23.75 5.98 -9.44
CA PHE A 50 -23.10 7.13 -10.07
C PHE A 50 -23.27 7.13 -11.60
N PRO A 51 -24.49 6.93 -12.15
CA PRO A 51 -24.67 6.70 -13.59
C PRO A 51 -24.26 7.89 -14.47
N GLU A 52 -24.35 9.11 -13.93
CA GLU A 52 -24.02 10.36 -14.65
C GLU A 52 -22.53 10.72 -14.57
N ASN A 53 -21.87 10.36 -13.46
CA ASN A 53 -20.46 10.67 -13.23
C ASN A 53 -19.73 9.50 -12.56
N PRO A 54 -19.50 8.40 -13.28
CA PRO A 54 -18.93 7.18 -12.69
C PRO A 54 -17.42 7.28 -12.44
N VAL A 55 -16.71 8.24 -13.04
CA VAL A 55 -15.27 8.46 -12.84
C VAL A 55 -14.99 9.95 -12.85
N ILE A 56 -14.65 10.52 -11.69
CA ILE A 56 -14.41 11.97 -11.54
C ILE A 56 -13.17 12.43 -12.30
N ASP A 57 -12.13 11.59 -12.32
CA ASP A 57 -10.85 11.89 -12.93
C ASP A 57 -10.19 10.61 -13.47
N PRO A 58 -10.39 10.31 -14.77
CA PRO A 58 -9.78 9.14 -15.41
C PRO A 58 -8.26 9.16 -15.43
N SER A 59 -7.61 10.33 -15.32
CA SER A 59 -6.15 10.43 -15.32
C SER A 59 -5.52 9.90 -14.03
N ARG A 60 -6.30 9.83 -12.95
CA ARG A 60 -5.92 9.32 -11.62
C ARG A 60 -6.59 8.00 -11.26
N THR A 61 -7.20 7.35 -12.25
CA THR A 61 -7.92 6.09 -12.07
C THR A 61 -7.38 5.05 -13.04
N VAL A 62 -7.20 3.81 -12.58
CA VAL A 62 -6.60 2.76 -13.42
C VAL A 62 -7.17 1.37 -13.12
N PHE A 63 -7.29 0.54 -14.14
CA PHE A 63 -7.60 -0.89 -13.98
C PHE A 63 -6.35 -1.74 -14.22
N THR A 64 -6.22 -2.85 -13.49
CA THR A 64 -5.13 -3.83 -13.66
C THR A 64 -5.68 -5.25 -13.71
N PHE A 65 -5.10 -6.14 -14.52
CA PHE A 65 -5.43 -7.57 -14.53
C PHE A 65 -4.22 -8.44 -14.20
N ASP A 66 -4.30 -9.19 -13.11
CA ASP A 66 -3.13 -9.85 -12.54
C ASP A 66 -3.37 -11.18 -11.79
N THR A 67 -4.58 -11.49 -11.32
CA THR A 67 -4.85 -12.79 -10.63
C THR A 67 -5.26 -13.92 -11.55
N VAL A 68 -5.80 -13.61 -12.72
CA VAL A 68 -6.20 -14.61 -13.71
C VAL A 68 -5.82 -14.15 -15.12
N ALA A 69 -4.61 -14.52 -15.51
CA ALA A 69 -4.00 -14.17 -16.78
C ALA A 69 -3.46 -15.44 -17.47
N PRO A 70 -4.09 -15.93 -18.56
CA PRO A 70 -5.34 -15.46 -19.18
C PRO A 70 -6.59 -15.89 -18.37
N ALA A 71 -7.76 -15.39 -18.77
CA ALA A 71 -9.05 -15.83 -18.21
C ALA A 71 -9.19 -17.36 -18.22
N ASN A 72 -9.41 -17.96 -17.05
CA ASN A 72 -9.49 -19.43 -16.89
C ASN A 72 -10.89 -20.01 -17.15
N ASN A 73 -11.93 -19.16 -17.28
CA ASN A 73 -13.29 -19.57 -17.61
C ASN A 73 -14.08 -18.43 -18.29
N ILE A 74 -15.26 -18.76 -18.82
CA ILE A 74 -16.15 -17.82 -19.53
C ILE A 74 -16.59 -16.64 -18.65
N PRO A 75 -17.10 -16.84 -17.41
CA PRO A 75 -17.43 -15.72 -16.52
C PRO A 75 -16.29 -14.73 -16.33
N TYR A 76 -15.06 -15.22 -16.21
CA TYR A 76 -13.87 -14.39 -16.05
C TYR A 76 -13.57 -13.58 -17.30
N ALA A 77 -13.68 -14.20 -18.49
CA ALA A 77 -13.50 -13.52 -19.77
C ALA A 77 -14.55 -12.40 -19.96
N ILE A 78 -15.80 -12.64 -19.55
CA ILE A 78 -16.87 -11.64 -19.58
C ILE A 78 -16.55 -10.47 -18.64
N ASN A 79 -16.06 -10.75 -17.43
CA ASN A 79 -15.67 -9.73 -16.46
C ASN A 79 -14.53 -8.84 -16.98
N GLN A 80 -13.44 -9.44 -17.48
CA GLN A 80 -12.34 -8.69 -18.07
C GLN A 80 -12.81 -7.86 -19.28
N GLN A 81 -13.67 -8.42 -20.14
CA GLN A 81 -14.21 -7.68 -21.28
C GLN A 81 -15.08 -6.50 -20.83
N ARG A 82 -15.92 -6.66 -19.79
CA ARG A 82 -16.70 -5.56 -19.22
C ARG A 82 -15.80 -4.42 -18.74
N VAL A 83 -14.74 -4.74 -18.02
CA VAL A 83 -13.76 -3.75 -17.55
C VAL A 83 -13.07 -3.05 -18.73
N ARG A 84 -12.61 -3.80 -19.74
CA ARG A 84 -12.01 -3.21 -20.96
C ARG A 84 -12.97 -2.26 -21.69
N VAL A 85 -14.25 -2.62 -21.81
CA VAL A 85 -15.27 -1.78 -22.45
C VAL A 85 -15.53 -0.51 -21.63
N PHE A 86 -15.68 -0.63 -20.32
CA PHE A 86 -15.89 0.51 -19.43
C PHE A 86 -14.68 1.45 -19.45
N ALA A 87 -13.46 0.91 -19.33
CA ALA A 87 -12.22 1.66 -19.35
C ALA A 87 -12.09 2.49 -20.64
N ARG A 88 -12.33 1.88 -21.81
CA ARG A 88 -12.35 2.60 -23.09
C ARG A 88 -13.44 3.67 -23.16
N LYS A 89 -14.65 3.39 -22.66
CA LYS A 89 -15.78 4.33 -22.66
C LYS A 89 -15.49 5.59 -21.83
N HIS A 90 -14.82 5.42 -20.70
CA HIS A 90 -14.57 6.49 -19.73
C HIS A 90 -13.13 7.05 -19.77
N GLY A 91 -12.31 6.61 -20.73
CA GLY A 91 -10.93 7.08 -20.87
C GLY A 91 -10.01 6.68 -19.71
N VAL A 92 -10.34 5.61 -18.99
CA VAL A 92 -9.56 5.11 -17.85
C VAL A 92 -8.44 4.21 -18.36
N PRO A 93 -7.16 4.48 -18.04
CA PRO A 93 -6.06 3.58 -18.35
C PRO A 93 -6.27 2.15 -17.80
N LEU A 94 -5.76 1.17 -18.53
CA LEU A 94 -5.85 -0.24 -18.16
C LEU A 94 -4.55 -0.95 -18.49
N TYR A 95 -4.00 -1.64 -17.50
CA TYR A 95 -2.90 -2.60 -17.67
C TYR A 95 -3.48 -4.00 -17.79
N ASP A 96 -3.36 -4.56 -19.00
CA ASP A 96 -3.98 -5.85 -19.35
C ASP A 96 -3.16 -7.03 -18.78
N VAL A 97 -3.64 -8.25 -19.02
CA VAL A 97 -3.14 -9.54 -18.47
C VAL A 97 -1.65 -9.84 -18.72
N ASN A 98 -0.95 -8.99 -19.47
CA ASN A 98 0.45 -9.16 -19.85
C ASN A 98 1.40 -8.17 -19.16
N ARG A 99 0.95 -7.44 -18.12
CA ARG A 99 1.75 -6.40 -17.47
C ARG A 99 2.38 -6.85 -16.15
N GLY A 100 1.67 -7.60 -15.32
CA GLY A 100 2.18 -8.07 -14.02
C GLY A 100 1.21 -7.77 -12.88
N ILE A 101 1.69 -7.89 -11.64
CA ILE A 101 0.91 -7.65 -10.43
C ILE A 101 0.46 -6.18 -10.38
N GLY A 102 -0.82 -5.93 -10.09
CA GLY A 102 -1.42 -4.60 -10.24
C GLY A 102 -0.74 -3.53 -9.39
N THR A 103 -0.48 -3.81 -8.11
CA THR A 103 0.20 -2.89 -7.19
C THR A 103 1.66 -2.62 -7.56
N HIS A 104 2.36 -3.61 -8.11
CA HIS A 104 3.73 -3.44 -8.61
C HIS A 104 3.73 -2.57 -9.87
N THR A 105 2.77 -2.82 -10.76
CA THR A 105 2.56 -1.99 -11.96
C THR A 105 2.35 -0.52 -11.58
N LEU A 106 1.65 -0.21 -10.49
CA LEU A 106 1.49 1.18 -10.04
C LEU A 106 2.82 1.86 -9.68
N LEU A 107 3.75 1.13 -9.07
CA LEU A 107 5.09 1.63 -8.72
C LEU A 107 5.95 1.81 -9.99
N GLU A 108 6.02 0.74 -10.79
CA GLU A 108 6.82 0.64 -12.02
C GLU A 108 6.39 1.68 -13.07
N GLU A 109 5.11 2.02 -13.14
CA GLU A 109 4.54 2.91 -14.16
C GLU A 109 4.35 4.36 -13.69
N GLY A 110 4.81 4.69 -12.49
CA GLY A 110 4.85 6.09 -12.06
C GLY A 110 3.55 6.61 -11.49
N TRP A 111 2.59 5.73 -11.18
CA TRP A 111 1.31 6.14 -10.61
C TRP A 111 1.46 6.63 -9.18
N VAL A 112 2.22 5.89 -8.37
CA VAL A 112 2.40 6.21 -6.94
C VAL A 112 3.86 6.55 -6.66
N ARG A 113 4.05 7.60 -5.88
CA ARG A 113 5.33 8.13 -5.42
C ARG A 113 5.26 8.48 -3.92
N PRO A 114 6.40 8.70 -3.24
CA PRO A 114 6.41 8.99 -1.82
C PRO A 114 5.42 10.09 -1.42
N GLY A 115 4.78 9.91 -0.26
CA GLY A 115 3.81 10.85 0.30
C GLY A 115 2.42 10.86 -0.33
N MET A 116 2.21 10.16 -1.45
CA MET A 116 0.90 10.05 -2.09
C MET A 116 -0.03 9.07 -1.36
N THR A 117 -1.32 9.17 -1.67
CA THR A 117 -2.40 8.29 -1.20
C THR A 117 -2.96 7.45 -2.35
N ALA A 118 -3.12 6.15 -2.12
CA ALA A 118 -3.73 5.27 -3.12
C ALA A 118 -4.64 4.22 -2.50
N VAL A 119 -5.73 3.91 -3.19
CA VAL A 119 -6.69 2.89 -2.76
C VAL A 119 -7.05 1.97 -3.92
N GLY A 120 -7.29 0.70 -3.61
CA GLY A 120 -7.83 -0.23 -4.59
C GLY A 120 -8.41 -1.50 -4.01
N THR A 121 -8.85 -2.39 -4.90
CA THR A 121 -9.53 -3.64 -4.51
C THR A 121 -8.56 -4.79 -4.17
N ASP A 122 -7.30 -4.49 -3.86
CA ASP A 122 -6.29 -5.46 -3.45
C ASP A 122 -5.95 -5.25 -1.98
N SER A 123 -6.00 -6.32 -1.17
CA SER A 123 -5.68 -6.26 0.25
C SER A 123 -4.26 -5.81 0.51
N HIS A 124 -3.32 -6.11 -0.38
CA HIS A 124 -1.88 -5.86 -0.20
C HIS A 124 -1.45 -4.50 -0.76
N TYR A 125 -2.34 -3.51 -0.75
CA TYR A 125 -2.01 -2.11 -1.08
C TYR A 125 -1.03 -1.46 -0.09
N ASN A 126 -0.91 -2.04 1.11
CA ASN A 126 0.10 -1.67 2.10
C ASN A 126 1.55 -1.77 1.59
N ILE A 127 1.80 -2.49 0.49
CA ILE A 127 3.07 -2.51 -0.24
C ILE A 127 3.60 -1.10 -0.57
N LEU A 128 2.70 -0.12 -0.76
CA LEU A 128 3.07 1.26 -1.08
C LEU A 128 3.80 1.96 0.07
N GLY A 129 3.69 1.44 1.30
CA GLY A 129 4.49 1.88 2.43
C GLY A 129 6.00 1.66 2.25
N ALA A 130 6.40 0.75 1.34
CA ALA A 130 7.81 0.55 0.96
C ALA A 130 8.49 1.82 0.43
N ILE A 131 7.71 2.73 -0.14
CA ILE A 131 8.18 3.98 -0.75
C ILE A 131 7.74 5.21 0.04
N GLY A 132 7.23 5.05 1.26
CA GLY A 132 6.73 6.17 2.07
C GLY A 132 5.39 6.73 1.59
N ALA A 133 4.57 5.94 0.88
CA ALA A 133 3.23 6.31 0.45
C ALA A 133 2.17 5.60 1.31
N PHE A 134 0.96 6.16 1.37
CA PHE A 134 -0.17 5.51 2.01
C PHE A 134 -0.98 4.70 0.99
N GLY A 135 -1.10 3.40 1.23
CA GLY A 135 -1.90 2.49 0.41
C GLY A 135 -2.85 1.66 1.26
N GLN A 136 -4.14 1.62 0.90
CA GLN A 136 -5.11 0.74 1.57
C GLN A 136 -6.00 -0.03 0.58
N GLY A 137 -6.11 -1.34 0.83
CA GLY A 137 -7.08 -2.20 0.18
C GLY A 137 -8.47 -1.99 0.73
N MET A 138 -9.47 -1.83 -0.13
CA MET A 138 -10.87 -1.57 0.27
C MET A 138 -11.88 -2.39 -0.53
N GLY A 139 -13.12 -2.42 -0.04
CA GLY A 139 -14.23 -3.08 -0.72
C GLY A 139 -14.62 -2.37 -2.02
N ASP A 140 -15.26 -3.11 -2.93
CA ASP A 140 -15.70 -2.63 -4.24
C ASP A 140 -16.63 -1.40 -4.19
N ARG A 141 -17.44 -1.26 -3.13
CA ARG A 141 -18.30 -0.07 -2.91
C ARG A 141 -17.50 1.17 -2.56
N ASP A 142 -16.50 1.05 -1.70
CA ASP A 142 -15.65 2.17 -1.30
C ASP A 142 -14.78 2.61 -2.48
N ILE A 143 -14.26 1.65 -3.26
CA ILE A 143 -13.53 1.96 -4.49
C ILE A 143 -14.43 2.60 -5.56
N ALA A 144 -15.69 2.15 -5.70
CA ALA A 144 -16.65 2.83 -6.58
C ALA A 144 -16.92 4.27 -6.13
N PHE A 145 -17.06 4.50 -4.82
CA PHE A 145 -17.17 5.85 -4.27
C PHE A 145 -15.91 6.68 -4.54
N ALA A 146 -14.72 6.10 -4.38
CA ALA A 146 -13.43 6.75 -4.67
C ALA A 146 -13.30 7.12 -6.16
N PHE A 147 -13.72 6.23 -7.07
CA PHE A 147 -13.73 6.50 -8.51
C PHE A 147 -14.66 7.66 -8.85
N ALA A 148 -15.86 7.69 -8.26
CA ALA A 148 -16.87 8.70 -8.57
C ALA A 148 -16.62 10.06 -7.89
N THR A 149 -15.86 10.11 -6.79
CA THR A 149 -15.71 11.33 -5.97
C THR A 149 -14.28 11.80 -5.74
N GLY A 150 -13.28 10.93 -5.99
CA GLY A 150 -11.87 11.22 -5.77
C GLY A 150 -11.44 11.20 -4.31
N LYS A 151 -12.33 10.83 -3.38
CA LYS A 151 -12.06 10.80 -1.93
C LYS A 151 -12.73 9.62 -1.24
N VAL A 152 -12.23 9.25 -0.07
CA VAL A 152 -12.83 8.23 0.82
C VAL A 152 -12.64 8.68 2.26
N TRP A 153 -13.50 8.23 3.18
CA TRP A 153 -13.32 8.52 4.60
C TRP A 153 -12.33 7.53 5.24
N PHE A 154 -11.53 8.01 6.18
CA PHE A 154 -10.63 7.20 7.00
C PHE A 154 -10.67 7.67 8.44
N GLU A 155 -10.50 6.75 9.39
CA GLU A 155 -10.03 7.07 10.72
C GLU A 155 -8.51 7.21 10.67
N VAL A 156 -7.95 8.31 11.16
CA VAL A 156 -6.51 8.54 11.21
C VAL A 156 -5.89 7.48 12.11
N PRO A 157 -4.95 6.66 11.63
CA PRO A 157 -4.47 5.54 12.43
C PRO A 157 -3.41 5.97 13.45
N PRO A 158 -3.38 5.34 14.65
CA PRO A 158 -2.25 5.48 15.54
C PRO A 158 -0.98 4.87 14.89
N THR A 159 0.17 5.46 15.19
CA THR A 159 1.45 5.03 14.63
C THR A 159 2.31 4.36 15.71
N VAL A 160 2.92 3.23 15.36
CA VAL A 160 3.93 2.53 16.16
C VAL A 160 5.29 2.70 15.52
N ARG A 161 6.30 3.02 16.32
CA ARG A 161 7.69 3.06 15.87
C ARG A 161 8.37 1.74 16.16
N ILE A 162 9.07 1.18 15.16
CA ILE A 162 9.97 0.06 15.38
C ILE A 162 11.39 0.50 14.99
N ASN A 163 12.26 0.56 15.98
CA ASN A 163 13.70 0.78 15.81
C ASN A 163 14.39 -0.58 15.64
N VAL A 164 15.03 -0.78 14.50
CA VAL A 164 15.77 -1.99 14.15
C VAL A 164 17.25 -1.77 14.43
N GLU A 165 17.81 -2.56 15.33
CA GLU A 165 19.21 -2.50 15.72
C GLU A 165 20.01 -3.63 15.08
N GLY A 166 21.26 -3.31 14.72
CA GLY A 166 22.18 -4.27 14.14
C GLY A 166 21.95 -4.58 12.66
N MET A 167 22.77 -5.50 12.16
CA MET A 167 22.73 -6.03 10.80
C MET A 167 22.81 -7.56 10.89
N PRO A 168 22.00 -8.33 10.13
CA PRO A 168 22.09 -9.77 10.14
C PRO A 168 23.49 -10.26 9.79
N LYS A 169 24.11 -11.02 10.70
CA LYS A 169 25.43 -11.62 10.46
C LYS A 169 25.38 -12.79 9.47
N ASN A 170 24.23 -13.48 9.41
CA ASN A 170 24.04 -14.61 8.52
C ASN A 170 23.71 -14.11 7.10
N PRO A 171 24.55 -14.40 6.09
CA PRO A 171 24.35 -13.90 4.72
C PRO A 171 23.15 -14.53 3.99
N LEU A 172 22.54 -15.58 4.56
CA LEU A 172 21.32 -16.19 4.01
C LEU A 172 20.04 -15.45 4.44
N VAL A 173 20.15 -14.50 5.38
CA VAL A 173 19.01 -13.71 5.84
C VAL A 173 18.58 -12.74 4.75
N THR A 174 17.29 -12.76 4.45
CA THR A 174 16.62 -11.92 3.48
C THR A 174 15.64 -10.97 4.15
N PRO A 175 15.11 -9.97 3.43
CA PRO A 175 14.05 -9.10 3.93
C PRO A 175 12.79 -9.88 4.36
N LYS A 176 12.56 -11.06 3.76
CA LYS A 176 11.46 -11.95 4.14
C LYS A 176 11.65 -12.49 5.57
N ASP A 177 12.85 -12.92 5.91
CA ASP A 177 13.15 -13.44 7.25
C ASP A 177 12.99 -12.33 8.30
N PHE A 178 13.39 -11.10 7.97
CA PHE A 178 13.16 -9.96 8.85
C PHE A 178 11.69 -9.74 9.15
N VAL A 179 10.82 -9.64 8.14
CA VAL A 179 9.39 -9.42 8.41
C VAL A 179 8.70 -10.64 9.04
N LEU A 180 9.17 -11.86 8.75
CA LEU A 180 8.75 -13.06 9.47
C LEU A 180 9.15 -13.02 10.96
N SER A 181 10.29 -12.42 11.30
CA SER A 181 10.69 -12.22 12.69
C SER A 181 9.76 -11.26 13.43
N LEU A 182 9.30 -10.20 12.74
CA LEU A 182 8.27 -9.29 13.27
C LEU A 182 6.94 -10.03 13.45
N LEU A 183 6.53 -10.82 12.45
CA LEU A 183 5.30 -11.60 12.51
C LEU A 183 5.33 -12.64 13.62
N ARG A 184 6.47 -13.29 13.85
CA ARG A 184 6.69 -14.21 14.98
C ARG A 184 6.57 -13.50 16.33
N ARG A 185 7.06 -12.26 16.43
CA ARG A 185 7.07 -11.47 17.67
C ARG A 185 5.71 -10.88 18.02
N PHE A 186 5.04 -10.27 17.05
CA PHE A 186 3.79 -9.54 17.27
C PHE A 186 2.54 -10.36 16.96
N GLY A 187 2.68 -11.45 16.21
CA GLY A 187 1.56 -12.24 15.70
C GLY A 187 0.69 -11.45 14.72
N SER A 188 -0.43 -12.05 14.34
CA SER A 188 -1.40 -11.47 13.41
C SER A 188 -2.28 -10.34 13.99
N HIS A 189 -2.22 -10.11 15.31
CA HIS A 189 -3.12 -9.19 16.01
C HIS A 189 -2.41 -8.17 16.91
N GLY A 190 -1.12 -8.33 17.19
CA GLY A 190 -0.41 -7.50 18.17
C GLY A 190 -0.31 -6.03 17.81
N LEU A 191 -0.44 -5.69 16.52
CA LEU A 191 -0.39 -4.32 16.01
C LEU A 191 -1.63 -3.96 15.18
N LEU A 192 -2.74 -4.66 15.39
CA LEU A 192 -3.98 -4.49 14.63
C LEU A 192 -4.41 -3.01 14.55
N GLY A 193 -4.71 -2.53 13.35
CA GLY A 193 -5.24 -1.18 13.12
C GLY A 193 -4.22 -0.04 13.27
N ARG A 194 -2.93 -0.35 13.36
CA ARG A 194 -1.84 0.64 13.44
C ARG A 194 -1.11 0.77 12.11
N VAL A 195 -0.49 1.92 11.92
CA VAL A 195 0.62 2.08 10.97
C VAL A 195 1.94 1.87 11.72
N VAL A 196 2.86 1.12 11.13
CA VAL A 196 4.22 0.95 11.66
C VAL A 196 5.18 1.79 10.86
N GLU A 197 6.00 2.59 11.52
CA GLU A 197 7.17 3.21 10.90
C GLU A 197 8.45 2.45 11.28
N LEU A 198 9.22 2.07 10.25
CA LEU A 198 10.47 1.33 10.41
C LEU A 198 11.68 2.25 10.34
N TYR A 199 12.52 2.18 11.36
CA TYR A 199 13.77 2.93 11.46
C TYR A 199 14.94 2.00 11.78
N GLY A 200 16.16 2.41 11.43
CA GLY A 200 17.39 1.66 11.70
C GLY A 200 18.20 1.33 10.45
N ASP A 201 19.43 0.88 10.65
CA ASP A 201 20.40 0.69 9.56
C ASP A 201 19.95 -0.43 8.60
N TYR A 202 19.46 -1.55 9.12
CA TYR A 202 18.99 -2.67 8.30
C TYR A 202 17.84 -2.29 7.36
N PRO A 203 16.69 -1.75 7.81
CA PRO A 203 15.60 -1.35 6.91
C PRO A 203 16.03 -0.26 5.92
N GLN A 204 16.94 0.65 6.30
CA GLN A 204 17.50 1.66 5.39
C GLN A 204 18.40 1.04 4.30
N SER A 205 19.13 -0.03 4.63
CA SER A 205 20.01 -0.71 3.66
C SER A 205 19.27 -1.42 2.52
N LEU A 206 18.00 -1.75 2.72
CA LEU A 206 17.18 -2.48 1.74
C LEU A 206 17.01 -1.69 0.43
N ASP A 207 16.98 -2.40 -0.69
CA ASP A 207 16.54 -1.88 -1.99
C ASP A 207 15.00 -1.88 -2.08
N LEU A 208 14.46 -1.41 -3.21
CA LEU A 208 13.01 -1.32 -3.40
C LEU A 208 12.32 -2.69 -3.25
N ALA A 209 12.91 -3.75 -3.81
CA ALA A 209 12.37 -5.11 -3.73
C ALA A 209 12.32 -5.63 -2.28
N GLY A 210 13.36 -5.35 -1.49
CA GLY A 210 13.42 -5.70 -0.08
C GLY A 210 12.38 -4.94 0.75
N ARG A 211 12.21 -3.63 0.51
CA ARG A 211 11.17 -2.84 1.19
C ARG A 211 9.77 -3.30 0.81
N ILE A 212 9.52 -3.60 -0.46
CA ILE A 212 8.26 -4.18 -0.96
C ILE A 212 7.95 -5.50 -0.24
N THR A 213 8.95 -6.37 -0.11
CA THR A 213 8.81 -7.67 0.58
C THR A 213 8.34 -7.47 2.01
N VAL A 214 8.96 -6.55 2.75
CA VAL A 214 8.59 -6.24 4.14
C VAL A 214 7.20 -5.59 4.20
N ALA A 215 6.96 -4.54 3.41
CA ALA A 215 5.71 -3.79 3.46
C ALA A 215 4.48 -4.63 3.09
N SER A 216 4.63 -5.56 2.13
CA SER A 216 3.54 -6.46 1.71
C SER A 216 3.00 -7.31 2.87
N MET A 217 3.87 -7.71 3.80
CA MET A 217 3.48 -8.55 4.94
C MET A 217 2.82 -7.80 6.09
N GLY A 218 2.57 -6.49 5.94
CA GLY A 218 1.77 -5.74 6.89
C GLY A 218 0.36 -6.32 7.07
N THR A 219 -0.20 -6.94 6.02
CA THR A 219 -1.54 -7.54 6.02
C THR A 219 -1.58 -8.71 7.01
N GLU A 220 -0.58 -9.58 6.95
CA GLU A 220 -0.46 -10.75 7.84
C GLU A 220 -0.15 -10.34 9.29
N LEU A 221 0.46 -9.17 9.52
CA LEU A 221 0.66 -8.56 10.84
C LEU A 221 -0.61 -7.85 11.38
N GLY A 222 -1.69 -7.79 10.61
CA GLY A 222 -2.92 -7.07 10.95
C GLY A 222 -2.77 -5.54 10.89
N LEU A 223 -1.68 -5.04 10.31
CA LEU A 223 -1.40 -3.61 10.20
C LEU A 223 -2.26 -2.96 9.10
N ILE A 224 -2.42 -1.66 9.21
CA ILE A 224 -2.86 -0.82 8.09
C ILE A 224 -1.73 -0.74 7.06
N SER A 225 -0.52 -0.40 7.51
CA SER A 225 0.66 -0.34 6.65
C SER A 225 1.96 -0.39 7.45
N ILE A 226 3.04 -0.85 6.81
CA ILE A 226 4.41 -0.64 7.24
C ILE A 226 5.00 0.44 6.32
N ILE A 227 5.32 1.59 6.90
CA ILE A 227 5.87 2.74 6.19
C ILE A 227 7.37 2.83 6.45
N PHE A 228 8.13 2.83 5.36
CA PHE A 228 9.53 3.22 5.37
C PHE A 228 9.60 4.74 5.15
N PRO A 229 10.45 5.46 5.91
CA PRO A 229 10.77 6.85 5.57
C PRO A 229 11.23 6.96 4.10
N PRO A 230 10.82 8.01 3.38
CA PRO A 230 11.31 8.27 2.03
C PRO A 230 12.83 8.27 1.96
N ASP A 231 13.35 7.76 0.85
CA ASP A 231 14.78 7.55 0.63
C ASP A 231 15.14 7.84 -0.82
N GLU A 232 16.13 8.72 -1.02
CA GLU A 232 16.63 9.09 -2.35
C GLU A 232 17.10 7.88 -3.18
N LYS A 233 17.65 6.84 -2.55
CA LYS A 233 18.03 5.59 -3.24
C LYS A 233 16.79 4.94 -3.86
N ILE A 234 15.72 4.84 -3.08
CA ILE A 234 14.46 4.24 -3.53
C ILE A 234 13.80 5.10 -4.60
N GLU A 235 13.85 6.43 -4.46
CA GLU A 235 13.38 7.34 -5.51
C GLU A 235 14.15 7.19 -6.82
N ARG A 236 15.47 7.02 -6.76
CA ARG A 236 16.29 6.71 -7.95
C ARG A 236 15.86 5.39 -8.59
N GLU A 237 15.72 4.32 -7.81
CA GLU A 237 15.27 3.01 -8.32
C GLU A 237 13.88 3.11 -8.98
N LEU A 238 12.92 3.84 -8.38
CA LEU A 238 11.61 4.08 -9.00
C LEU A 238 11.71 4.81 -10.34
N ASN A 239 12.61 5.79 -10.43
CA ASN A 239 12.84 6.58 -11.64
C ASN A 239 13.56 5.81 -12.76
N GLU A 240 14.23 4.69 -12.44
CA GLU A 240 14.77 3.77 -13.46
C GLU A 240 13.65 3.03 -14.21
N PHE A 241 12.49 2.79 -13.56
CA PHE A 241 11.32 2.22 -14.22
C PHE A 241 10.53 3.27 -14.99
N SER A 242 10.20 4.39 -14.36
CA SER A 242 9.42 5.46 -14.97
C SER A 242 9.54 6.80 -14.25
N ALA A 243 9.35 7.88 -15.01
CA ALA A 243 9.14 9.20 -14.42
C ALA A 243 7.80 9.24 -13.62
N PRO A 244 7.71 10.07 -12.57
CA PRO A 244 6.46 10.29 -11.86
C PRO A 244 5.38 10.83 -12.81
N ARG A 245 4.14 10.31 -12.71
CA ARG A 245 3.01 10.81 -13.52
C ARG A 245 2.42 12.11 -13.00
N PHE A 246 2.62 12.39 -11.70
CA PHE A 246 2.06 13.52 -10.99
C PHE A 246 3.14 14.18 -10.13
N GLU A 247 2.94 15.44 -9.78
CA GLU A 247 3.73 16.08 -8.72
C GLU A 247 3.46 15.36 -7.39
N TYR A 248 4.51 15.21 -6.59
CA TYR A 248 4.45 14.54 -5.28
C TYR A 248 5.41 15.23 -4.29
N GLU A 249 5.12 15.07 -3.01
CA GLU A 249 5.95 15.58 -1.91
C GLU A 249 6.22 14.43 -0.92
N PRO A 250 7.48 14.01 -0.74
CA PRO A 250 7.84 13.05 0.30
C PRO A 250 7.69 13.64 1.69
N PHE A 251 7.16 12.85 2.64
CA PHE A 251 7.05 13.25 4.05
C PHE A 251 7.92 12.39 4.96
N VAL A 252 8.70 13.05 5.81
CA VAL A 252 9.45 12.42 6.92
C VAL A 252 8.80 12.81 8.25
N ALA A 253 8.84 11.94 9.26
CA ALA A 253 8.34 12.27 10.59
C ALA A 253 9.11 13.46 11.19
N ASP A 254 8.43 14.26 12.00
CA ASP A 254 9.11 15.31 12.78
C ASP A 254 10.02 14.70 13.86
N PRO A 255 11.13 15.38 14.23
CA PRO A 255 12.02 14.89 15.29
C PRO A 255 11.34 14.65 16.65
N ASP A 256 10.28 15.41 16.96
CA ASP A 256 9.47 15.31 18.17
C ASP A 256 8.10 14.64 17.94
N ALA A 257 7.96 13.87 16.85
CA ALA A 257 6.75 13.09 16.57
C ALA A 257 6.44 12.12 17.71
N LYS A 258 5.15 12.00 18.04
CA LYS A 258 4.68 11.09 19.10
C LYS A 258 4.13 9.81 18.50
N TYR A 259 4.62 8.69 19.00
CA TYR A 259 4.15 7.37 18.64
C TYR A 259 3.27 6.80 19.76
N GLU A 260 2.27 6.00 19.40
CA GLU A 260 1.44 5.29 20.38
C GLU A 260 2.30 4.32 21.19
N GLN A 261 3.21 3.62 20.49
CA GLN A 261 4.15 2.68 21.07
C GLN A 261 5.48 2.73 20.32
N GLU A 262 6.56 2.41 21.02
CA GLU A 262 7.88 2.26 20.44
C GLU A 262 8.47 0.90 20.83
N PHE A 263 9.03 0.19 19.87
CA PHE A 263 9.70 -1.10 20.07
C PHE A 263 11.11 -1.06 19.50
N THR A 264 12.02 -1.77 20.14
CA THR A 264 13.34 -2.08 19.60
C THR A 264 13.42 -3.56 19.21
N VAL A 265 13.95 -3.85 18.03
CA VAL A 265 14.15 -5.20 17.48
C VAL A 265 15.61 -5.33 17.04
N ASP A 266 16.38 -6.20 17.69
CA ASP A 266 17.74 -6.54 17.26
C ASP A 266 17.68 -7.65 16.21
N VAL A 267 18.32 -7.43 15.05
CA VAL A 267 18.39 -8.39 13.93
C VAL A 267 19.78 -9.00 13.75
N THR A 268 20.71 -8.74 14.67
CA THR A 268 22.12 -9.15 14.57
C THR A 268 22.28 -10.67 14.42
N ASP A 269 21.57 -11.42 15.26
CA ASP A 269 21.59 -12.89 15.27
C ASP A 269 20.33 -13.48 14.61
N LEU A 270 19.70 -12.72 13.68
CA LEU A 270 18.60 -13.23 12.87
C LEU A 270 19.09 -14.40 12.00
N GLU A 271 18.28 -15.44 11.93
CA GLU A 271 18.49 -16.62 11.09
C GLU A 271 17.39 -16.67 10.01
N PRO A 272 17.58 -17.44 8.92
CA PRO A 272 16.50 -17.73 7.99
C PRO A 272 15.26 -18.27 8.72
N LEU A 273 14.07 -17.86 8.30
CA LEU A 273 12.79 -18.23 8.91
C LEU A 273 11.82 -18.75 7.86
N LEU A 274 10.92 -19.63 8.27
CA LEU A 274 9.81 -20.14 7.47
C LEU A 274 8.48 -20.00 8.21
N ALA A 275 7.41 -19.68 7.50
CA ALA A 275 6.04 -19.78 8.03
C ALA A 275 5.48 -21.17 7.70
N ALA A 276 5.27 -21.99 8.72
CA ALA A 276 4.76 -23.35 8.58
C ALA A 276 3.22 -23.38 8.48
N PRO A 277 2.63 -24.41 7.85
CA PRO A 277 1.18 -24.57 7.85
C PRO A 277 0.57 -24.60 9.26
N PHE A 278 -0.65 -24.13 9.47
CA PHE A 278 -1.60 -23.56 8.50
C PHE A 278 -1.77 -22.03 8.64
N SER A 279 -0.86 -21.36 9.34
CA SER A 279 -0.98 -19.93 9.67
C SER A 279 0.30 -19.16 9.31
N PRO A 280 0.20 -17.94 8.76
CA PRO A 280 1.39 -17.15 8.42
C PRO A 280 2.23 -16.78 9.65
N ASP A 281 1.63 -16.69 10.83
CA ASP A 281 2.34 -16.41 12.10
C ASP A 281 2.95 -17.65 12.78
N ASN A 282 2.80 -18.84 12.19
CA ASN A 282 3.46 -20.06 12.65
C ASN A 282 4.92 -20.12 12.15
N VAL A 283 5.73 -19.16 12.61
CA VAL A 283 7.09 -18.92 12.12
C VAL A 283 8.14 -19.69 12.91
N HIS A 284 9.03 -20.41 12.21
CA HIS A 284 10.11 -21.23 12.76
C HIS A 284 11.44 -20.92 12.06
N PRO A 285 12.59 -21.10 12.73
CA PRO A 285 13.89 -21.21 12.08
C PRO A 285 13.98 -22.38 11.09
#